data_AF-A0A0E0RED3-F1
#
_entry.id   AF-A0A0E0RED3-F1
#
_cell.length_a   1.000
_cell.length_b   1.000
_cell.length_c   1.000
_cell.angle_alpha   90.00
_cell.angle_beta   90.00
_cell.angle_gamma   90.00
#
_symmetry.space_group_name_H-M   'P 1'
#
loop_
_entity.id
_entity.type
_entity.pdbx_description
1 polymer ?
#
loop_
_entity_poly.entity_id
_entity_poly.type
_entity_poly.pdbx_seq_one_letter_code
_entity_poly.pdbx_strand_id
1 'polypeptide(L)' 'MAAAAPSSPAAADPTEGFTAVRLGERNFQLQWPYDVKNSSRYSFDGTVRRLWVFSDDKPHTPRSKTKPRTEIRMTLVN' A
#
# COMPACT_ATOMS: atom_id res chain seq x y z
N MET A 1 -14.36 -42.77 30.93
CA MET A 1 -13.25 -42.11 30.21
C MET A 1 -13.84 -41.00 29.36
N ALA A 2 -13.48 -39.74 29.62
CA ALA A 2 -13.97 -38.61 28.82
C ALA A 2 -13.13 -38.51 27.53
N ALA A 3 -13.79 -38.46 26.37
CA ALA A 3 -13.13 -38.30 25.09
C ALA A 3 -12.57 -36.87 24.97
N ALA A 4 -11.29 -36.75 24.60
CA ALA A 4 -10.66 -35.47 24.29
C ALA A 4 -11.30 -34.86 23.03
N ALA A 5 -11.64 -33.57 23.08
CA ALA A 5 -12.15 -32.82 21.94
C ALA A 5 -11.11 -32.77 20.80
N PRO A 6 -11.52 -32.79 19.53
CA PRO A 6 -10.59 -32.68 18.41
C PRO A 6 -9.86 -31.33 18.46
N SER A 7 -8.53 -31.36 18.41
CA SER A 7 -7.69 -30.17 18.27
C SER A 7 -8.00 -29.49 16.92
N SER A 8 -8.26 -28.18 16.94
CA SER A 8 -8.40 -27.40 15.71
C SER A 8 -7.17 -27.59 14.82
N PRO A 9 -7.34 -27.69 13.48
CA PRO A 9 -6.20 -27.74 12.56
C PRO A 9 -5.34 -26.49 12.79
N ALA A 10 -4.02 -26.69 12.87
CA ALA A 10 -3.08 -25.58 12.91
C ALA A 10 -3.35 -24.67 11.71
N ALA A 11 -3.50 -23.37 11.96
CA ALA A 11 -3.65 -22.41 10.87
C ALA A 11 -2.42 -22.51 9.96
N ALA A 12 -2.65 -22.65 8.65
CA ALA A 12 -1.58 -22.62 7.67
C ALA A 12 -0.80 -21.30 7.76
N ASP A 13 0.49 -21.33 7.44
CA ASP A 13 1.32 -20.12 7.40
C ASP A 13 0.75 -19.17 6.33
N PRO A 14 0.33 -17.94 6.67
CA PRO A 14 -0.23 -17.01 5.69
C PRO A 14 0.78 -16.56 4.63
N THR A 15 2.06 -16.90 4.78
CA THR A 15 3.15 -16.61 3.85
C THR A 15 3.54 -17.81 2.97
N GLU A 16 2.88 -18.95 3.12
CA GLU A 16 3.11 -20.11 2.25
C GLU A 16 2.87 -19.73 0.78
N GLY A 17 3.88 -19.98 -0.07
CA GLY A 17 3.85 -19.61 -1.49
C GLY A 17 4.30 -18.17 -1.82
N PHE A 18 4.63 -17.35 -0.82
CA PHE A 18 5.19 -16.01 -1.03
C PHE A 18 6.72 -16.00 -0.95
N THR A 19 7.37 -15.18 -1.80
CA THR A 19 8.80 -14.89 -1.68
C THR A 19 9.00 -13.62 -0.86
N ALA A 20 9.79 -13.70 0.21
CA ALA A 20 10.15 -12.54 1.00
C ALA A 20 11.00 -11.56 0.18
N VAL A 21 10.58 -10.29 0.11
CA VAL A 21 11.30 -9.23 -0.59
C VAL A 21 11.65 -8.12 0.40
N ARG A 22 12.91 -7.67 0.37
CA ARG A 22 13.34 -6.52 1.15
C ARG A 22 12.91 -5.23 0.43
N LEU A 23 12.11 -4.41 1.09
CA LEU A 23 11.67 -3.12 0.59
C LEU A 23 12.43 -1.98 1.29
N GLY A 24 12.84 -0.98 0.52
CA GLY A 24 13.32 0.30 1.00
C GLY A 24 12.61 1.46 0.31
N GLU A 25 12.95 2.70 0.67
CA GLU A 25 12.29 3.92 0.13
C GLU A 25 12.26 3.97 -1.40
N ARG A 26 13.30 3.46 -2.07
CA ARG A 26 13.39 3.43 -3.53
C ARG A 26 12.32 2.55 -4.19
N ASN A 27 11.76 1.60 -3.46
CA ASN A 27 10.68 0.75 -3.94
C ASN A 27 9.33 1.46 -3.92
N PHE A 28 9.20 2.59 -3.22
CA PHE A 28 7.93 3.30 -3.04
C PHE A 28 7.80 4.45 -4.03
N GLN A 29 7.01 4.23 -5.08
CA GLN A 29 6.68 5.26 -6.05
C GLN A 29 5.39 5.96 -5.64
N LEU A 30 5.52 7.19 -5.14
CA LEU A 30 4.36 8.01 -4.78
C LEU A 30 3.65 8.49 -6.04
N GLN A 31 2.33 8.35 -6.04
CA GLN A 31 1.42 8.91 -7.04
C GLN A 31 0.45 9.87 -6.35
N TRP A 32 0.25 11.04 -6.93
CA TRP A 32 -0.61 12.11 -6.42
C TRP A 32 -1.24 12.88 -7.61
N PRO A 33 -2.24 13.76 -7.39
CA PRO A 33 -2.86 14.55 -8.45
C PRO A 33 -1.84 15.37 -9.24
N TYR A 34 -1.92 15.34 -10.57
CA TYR A 34 -0.88 15.91 -11.44
C TYR A 34 -0.71 17.43 -11.33
N ASP A 35 -1.72 18.13 -10.81
CA ASP A 35 -1.80 19.60 -10.76
C ASP A 35 -1.50 20.20 -9.39
N VAL A 36 -1.10 19.38 -8.40
CA VAL A 36 -0.74 19.84 -7.06
C VAL A 36 0.65 19.35 -6.65
N LYS A 37 1.24 20.00 -5.64
CA LYS A 37 2.48 19.53 -5.01
C LYS A 37 2.21 18.27 -4.19
N ASN A 38 3.18 17.35 -4.16
CA ASN A 38 3.07 16.13 -3.36
C ASN A 38 2.82 16.42 -1.87
N SER A 39 3.47 17.44 -1.30
CA SER A 39 3.34 17.85 0.10
C SER A 39 1.93 18.31 0.47
N SER A 40 1.10 18.64 -0.52
CA SER A 40 -0.31 18.97 -0.30
C SER A 40 -1.20 17.75 -0.10
N ARG A 41 -0.72 16.54 -0.39
CA ARG A 41 -1.49 15.27 -0.33
C ARG A 41 -0.77 14.15 0.41
N TYR A 42 0.50 14.35 0.73
CA TYR A 42 1.37 13.35 1.31
C TYR A 42 2.31 13.94 2.36
N SER A 43 2.52 13.19 3.45
CA SER A 43 3.63 13.43 4.37
C SER A 43 4.20 12.13 4.91
N PHE A 44 5.46 12.18 5.34
CA PHE A 44 6.17 11.08 5.98
C PHE A 44 7.10 11.61 7.07
N ASP A 45 6.99 11.05 8.27
CA ASP A 45 7.79 11.43 9.43
C ASP A 45 8.92 10.42 9.75
N GLY A 46 9.19 9.49 8.83
CA GLY A 46 10.11 8.36 9.04
C GLY A 46 9.42 7.09 9.56
N THR A 47 8.17 7.19 10.03
CA THR A 47 7.40 6.06 10.57
C THR A 47 6.03 5.91 9.92
N VAL A 48 5.26 7.00 9.84
CA VAL A 48 3.88 7.01 9.34
C VAL A 48 3.82 7.80 8.03
N ARG A 49 3.32 7.14 7.00
CA ARG A 49 2.95 7.79 5.73
C ARG A 49 1.48 8.18 5.81
N ARG A 50 1.22 9.47 5.63
CA ARG A 50 -0.14 10.01 5.60
C ARG A 50 -0.46 10.39 4.16
N LEU A 51 -1.56 9.85 3.66
CA LEU A 51 -2.06 10.08 2.31
C LEU A 51 -3.50 10.57 2.46
N TRP A 52 -3.84 11.66 1.79
CA TRP A 52 -5.22 12.13 1.73
C TRP A 52 -5.58 12.52 0.31
N VAL A 53 -6.87 12.45 0.02
CA VAL A 53 -7.47 12.68 -1.30
C VAL A 53 -8.70 13.53 -1.08
N PHE A 54 -8.82 14.61 -1.84
CA PHE A 54 -10.02 15.43 -1.86
C PHE A 54 -10.90 15.06 -3.03
N SER A 55 -12.20 15.33 -2.91
CA SER A 55 -13.19 14.97 -3.93
C SER A 55 -12.99 15.73 -5.26
N ASP A 56 -12.35 16.90 -5.20
CA ASP A 56 -12.08 17.82 -6.31
C ASP A 56 -10.66 17.69 -6.90
N ASP A 57 -9.82 16.85 -6.30
CA ASP A 57 -8.49 16.53 -6.82
C ASP A 57 -8.56 16.05 -8.27
N LYS A 58 -7.44 16.14 -8.99
CA LYS A 58 -7.30 15.54 -10.31
C LYS A 58 -6.74 14.12 -10.24
N PRO A 59 -6.88 13.33 -11.32
CA PRO A 59 -6.23 12.03 -11.42
C PRO A 59 -4.69 12.16 -11.31
N HIS A 60 -4.00 11.03 -11.15
CA HIS A 60 -2.53 11.04 -11.08
C HIS A 60 -1.86 11.53 -12.39
N THR A 61 -2.52 11.39 -13.54
CA THR A 61 -2.02 11.87 -14.82
C THR A 61 -3.10 12.57 -15.62
N PRO A 62 -2.76 13.55 -16.50
CA PRO A 62 -3.76 14.29 -17.28
C PRO A 62 -4.61 13.43 -18.22
N ARG A 63 -4.10 12.26 -18.61
CA ARG A 63 -4.78 11.32 -19.52
C ARG A 63 -5.61 10.26 -18.80
N SER A 64 -5.51 10.18 -17.47
CA SER A 64 -6.24 9.16 -16.72
C SER A 64 -7.73 9.50 -16.64
N LYS A 65 -8.57 8.49 -16.88
CA LYS A 65 -10.04 8.58 -16.73
C LYS A 65 -10.52 8.14 -15.35
N THR A 66 -9.60 7.76 -14.45
CA THR A 66 -9.96 7.31 -13.10
C THR A 66 -10.27 8.48 -12.18
N LYS A 67 -10.88 8.17 -11.03
CA LYS A 67 -11.02 9.14 -9.94
C LYS A 67 -9.66 9.51 -9.30
N PRO A 68 -9.62 10.59 -8.50
CA PRO A 68 -8.42 11.05 -7.84
C PRO A 68 -7.87 10.05 -6.85
N ARG A 69 -6.56 10.09 -6.65
CA ARG A 69 -5.85 9.20 -5.74
C ARG A 69 -4.56 9.84 -5.27
N THR A 70 -4.20 9.47 -4.05
CA THR A 70 -2.85 9.60 -3.53
C THR A 70 -2.47 8.21 -3.05
N GLU A 71 -1.51 7.58 -3.71
CA GLU A 71 -1.18 6.17 -3.48
C GLU A 71 0.33 5.93 -3.54
N ILE A 72 0.78 4.81 -2.97
CA ILE A 72 2.15 4.33 -3.10
C ILE A 72 2.10 3.06 -3.94
N ARG A 73 2.72 3.13 -5.11
CA ARG A 73 2.96 1.96 -5.93
C ARG A 73 4.29 1.35 -5.54
N MET A 74 4.27 0.08 -5.14
CA MET A 74 5.49 -0.66 -4.87
C MET A 74 6.07 -1.18 -6.19
N THR A 75 7.36 -0.96 -6.41
CA THR A 75 8.08 -1.53 -7.54
C THR A 75 9.32 -2.26 -7.07
N LEU A 76 9.55 -3.44 -7.65
CA LEU A 76 10.86 -4.09 -7.56
C LEU A 76 11.86 -3.19 -8.29
N VAL A 77 12.90 -2.79 -7.57
CA VAL A 77 14.04 -2.08 -8.15
C VAL A 77 15.04 -3.19 -8.45
N ASN A 78 15.31 -3.46 -9.72
CA ASN A 78 16.36 -4.38 -10.13
C ASN A 78 17.74 -3.83 -9.77
#